data_AF-A0A834YFD3-F1
#
_entry.id   AF-A0A834YFD3-F1
#
_cell.length_a   1.000
_cell.length_b   1.000
_cell.length_c   1.000
_cell.angle_alpha   90.00
_cell.angle_beta   90.00
_cell.angle_gamma   90.00
#
_symmetry.space_group_name_H-M   'P 1'
#
loop_
_entity.id
_entity.type
_entity.pdbx_description
1 polymer ?
#
loop_
_entity_poly.entity_id
_entity_poly.type
_entity_poly.pdbx_seq_one_letter_code
_entity_poly.pdbx_strand_id
1 'polypeptide(L)'
;MARLLNEMGEMAEARNVFEEILAVKPLSFKGLFENALLMDRCGEGKAVHQRLEEALKLAEEEQKEKEAHNVRLIMAQIQFLQKNIDEALRSYQELAKEDLKDFQSYFCQGMIYSLLDRNKEDKEQFAKYHELSPKKFKVEGFLQTPLLRMKLFGTDWEN
;
A
#
# COMPACT_ATOMS: atom_id res chain seq x y z
N MET A 1 -9.83 17.62 1.99
CA MET A 1 -11.08 17.60 1.20
C MET A 1 -11.34 16.22 0.62
N ALA A 2 -10.58 15.74 -0.38
CA ALA A 2 -10.80 14.43 -1.03
C ALA A 2 -11.00 13.25 -0.06
N ARG A 3 -10.14 13.12 0.96
CA ARG A 3 -10.26 12.07 1.97
C ARG A 3 -11.55 12.17 2.81
N LEU A 4 -11.96 13.38 3.18
CA LEU A 4 -13.19 13.60 3.94
C LEU A 4 -14.42 13.26 3.09
N LEU A 5 -14.43 13.65 1.82
CA LEU A 5 -15.50 13.31 0.86
C LEU A 5 -15.65 11.79 0.71
N ASN A 6 -14.52 11.09 0.58
CA ASN A 6 -14.48 9.63 0.57
C ASN A 6 -15.01 9.02 1.88
N GLU A 7 -14.64 9.57 3.04
CA GLU A 7 -15.17 9.14 4.34
C GLU A 7 -16.68 9.43 4.48
N MET A 8 -17.21 10.44 3.78
CA MET A 8 -18.63 10.81 3.72
C MET A 8 -19.42 10.02 2.66
N GLY A 9 -18.77 9.18 1.84
CA GLY A 9 -19.42 8.42 0.77
C GLY A 9 -19.61 9.19 -0.55
N GLU A 10 -19.08 10.41 -0.65
CA GLU A 10 -19.04 11.23 -1.87
C GLU A 10 -17.86 10.79 -2.76
N MET A 11 -17.97 9.55 -3.27
CA MET A 11 -16.88 8.84 -3.94
C MET A 11 -16.51 9.50 -5.29
N ALA A 12 -17.48 10.03 -6.03
CA ALA A 12 -17.24 10.66 -7.33
C ALA A 12 -16.48 11.99 -7.17
N GLU A 13 -16.88 12.79 -6.20
CA GLU A 13 -16.27 14.06 -5.84
C GLU A 13 -14.86 13.86 -5.28
N ALA A 14 -14.69 12.86 -4.41
CA ALA A 14 -13.37 12.47 -3.92
C ALA A 14 -12.44 12.06 -5.06
N ARG A 15 -12.96 11.29 -6.03
CA ARG A 15 -12.20 10.86 -7.22
C ARG A 15 -11.73 12.06 -8.01
N ASN A 16 -12.63 12.98 -8.37
CA ASN A 16 -12.29 14.18 -9.14
C ASN A 16 -11.17 14.99 -8.48
N VAL A 17 -11.21 15.19 -7.16
CA VAL A 17 -10.15 15.91 -6.46
C VAL A 17 -8.81 15.16 -6.52
N PHE A 18 -8.82 13.83 -6.44
CA PHE A 18 -7.58 13.07 -6.61
C PHE A 18 -7.05 13.12 -8.05
N GLU A 19 -7.92 13.10 -9.06
CA GLU A 19 -7.53 13.29 -10.46
C GLU A 19 -6.88 14.67 -10.66
N GLU A 20 -7.44 15.73 -10.09
CA GLU A 20 -6.84 17.07 -10.14
C GLU A 20 -5.46 17.13 -9.46
N ILE A 21 -5.31 16.48 -8.31
CA ILE A 21 -4.01 16.38 -7.62
C ILE A 21 -2.99 15.66 -8.50
N LEU A 22 -3.39 14.55 -9.11
CA LEU A 22 -2.52 13.73 -9.95
C LEU A 22 -2.19 14.41 -11.29
N ALA A 23 -3.08 15.24 -11.82
CA ALA A 23 -2.79 16.06 -13.01
C ALA A 23 -1.65 17.05 -12.75
N VAL A 24 -1.52 17.57 -11.51
CA VAL A 24 -0.44 18.49 -11.13
C VAL A 24 0.80 17.75 -10.62
N LYS A 25 0.61 16.64 -9.90
CA LYS A 25 1.68 15.83 -9.30
C LYS A 25 1.42 14.34 -9.57
N PRO A 26 1.75 13.84 -10.77
CA PRO A 26 1.43 12.47 -11.20
C PRO A 26 2.00 11.39 -10.28
N LEU A 27 3.17 11.64 -9.69
CA LEU A 27 3.87 10.71 -8.80
C LEU A 27 3.65 11.02 -7.31
N SER A 28 2.60 11.77 -6.97
CA SER A 28 2.28 12.03 -5.57
C SER A 28 1.86 10.73 -4.89
N PHE A 29 2.69 10.21 -3.98
CA PHE A 29 2.40 8.99 -3.22
C PHE A 29 0.99 9.00 -2.63
N LYS A 30 0.62 10.06 -1.89
CA LYS A 30 -0.69 10.16 -1.26
C LYS A 30 -1.82 10.25 -2.29
N GLY A 31 -1.62 10.98 -3.39
CA GLY A 31 -2.59 11.09 -4.47
C GLY A 31 -2.87 9.73 -5.12
N LEU A 32 -1.81 9.02 -5.49
CA LEU A 32 -1.89 7.70 -6.12
C LEU A 32 -2.50 6.68 -5.17
N PHE A 33 -2.04 6.64 -3.92
CA PHE A 33 -2.53 5.67 -2.94
C PHE A 33 -4.02 5.82 -2.65
N GLU A 34 -4.46 7.04 -2.32
CA GLU A 34 -5.87 7.28 -1.95
C GLU A 34 -6.80 7.15 -3.17
N ASN A 35 -6.35 7.51 -4.38
CA ASN A 35 -7.08 7.28 -5.63
C ASN A 35 -7.22 5.77 -5.91
N ALA A 36 -6.12 5.01 -5.77
CA ALA A 36 -6.12 3.56 -5.95
C ALA A 36 -7.07 2.86 -4.96
N LEU A 37 -7.03 3.23 -3.67
CA LEU A 37 -7.95 2.71 -2.65
C LEU A 37 -9.42 3.05 -2.92
N LEU A 38 -9.69 4.22 -3.49
CA LEU A 38 -11.03 4.63 -3.86
C LEU A 38 -11.55 3.81 -5.03
N MET A 39 -10.76 3.73 -6.11
CA MET A 39 -11.08 2.95 -7.31
C MET A 39 -11.26 1.46 -7.00
N ASP A 40 -10.38 0.87 -6.19
CA ASP A 40 -10.48 -0.54 -5.81
C ASP A 40 -11.79 -0.84 -5.07
N ARG A 41 -12.18 0.01 -4.12
CA ARG A 41 -13.49 -0.10 -3.44
C ARG A 41 -14.70 0.09 -4.35
N CYS A 42 -14.53 0.78 -5.48
CA CYS A 42 -15.55 0.90 -6.52
C CYS A 42 -15.57 -0.29 -7.50
N GLY A 43 -14.75 -1.33 -7.27
CA GLY A 43 -14.65 -2.51 -8.12
C GLY A 43 -13.78 -2.32 -9.37
N GLU A 44 -13.00 -1.24 -9.43
CA GLU A 44 -12.16 -0.89 -10.58
C GLU A 44 -10.73 -1.45 -10.46
N GLY A 45 -10.54 -2.60 -9.82
CA GLY A 45 -9.22 -3.14 -9.50
C GLY A 45 -8.29 -3.29 -10.72
N LYS A 46 -8.81 -3.65 -11.90
CA LYS A 46 -8.01 -3.70 -13.14
C LYS A 46 -7.50 -2.32 -13.57
N ALA A 47 -8.33 -1.28 -13.45
CA ALA A 47 -7.93 0.08 -13.80
C ALA A 47 -6.92 0.64 -12.79
N VAL A 48 -6.99 0.22 -11.52
CA VAL A 48 -5.97 0.55 -10.52
C VAL A 48 -4.61 0.02 -10.94
N HIS A 49 -4.51 -1.25 -11.35
CA HIS A 49 -3.25 -1.84 -11.81
C HIS A 49 -2.67 -1.08 -13.00
N GLN A 50 -3.48 -0.81 -14.04
CA GLN A 50 -3.04 -0.04 -15.21
C GLN A 50 -2.49 1.33 -14.84
N ARG A 51 -3.20 2.06 -13.99
CA ARG A 51 -2.77 3.38 -13.51
C ARG A 51 -1.45 3.32 -12.74
N LEU A 52 -1.27 2.33 -11.87
CA LEU A 52 -0.04 2.19 -11.09
C LEU A 52 1.14 1.75 -11.98
N GLU A 53 0.91 0.91 -12.99
CA GLU A 53 1.91 0.56 -14.00
C GLU A 53 2.36 1.79 -14.81
N GLU A 54 1.41 2.65 -15.22
CA GLU A 54 1.72 3.91 -15.90
C GLU A 54 2.51 4.87 -15.01
N ALA A 55 2.14 5.00 -13.73
CA ALA A 55 2.87 5.82 -12.77
C ALA A 55 4.29 5.26 -12.52
N LEU A 56 4.45 3.95 -12.46
CA LEU A 56 5.76 3.31 -12.29
C LEU A 56 6.64 3.58 -13.50
N LYS A 57 6.11 3.35 -14.71
CA LYS A 57 6.82 3.63 -15.96
C LYS A 57 7.27 5.09 -16.04
N LEU A 58 6.39 6.03 -15.70
CA LEU A 58 6.73 7.45 -15.66
C LEU A 58 7.87 7.74 -14.67
N ALA A 59 7.82 7.15 -13.46
CA ALA A 59 8.88 7.33 -12.47
C ALA A 59 10.22 6.77 -12.96
N GLU A 60 10.22 5.61 -13.62
CA GLU A 60 11.43 4.98 -14.18
C GLU A 60 12.00 5.79 -15.36
N GLU A 61 11.15 6.26 -16.28
CA GLU A 61 11.56 7.12 -17.41
C GLU A 61 12.16 8.45 -16.92
N GLU A 62 11.62 9.02 -15.85
CA GLU A 62 12.13 10.24 -15.21
C GLU A 62 13.29 9.98 -14.22
N GLN A 63 13.74 8.73 -14.05
CA GLN A 63 14.80 8.31 -13.11
C GLN A 63 14.53 8.74 -11.67
N LYS A 64 13.25 8.72 -11.28
CA LYS A 64 12.76 9.05 -9.95
C LYS A 64 12.65 7.79 -9.09
N GLU A 65 13.80 7.26 -8.68
CA GLU A 65 13.92 5.99 -7.94
C GLU A 65 13.04 5.93 -6.68
N LYS A 66 12.97 7.04 -5.93
CA LYS A 66 12.16 7.12 -4.71
C LYS A 66 10.67 7.01 -5.03
N GLU A 67 10.21 7.69 -6.08
CA GLU A 67 8.84 7.64 -6.55
C GLU A 67 8.51 6.26 -7.14
N ALA A 68 9.41 5.63 -7.88
CA ALA A 68 9.24 4.26 -8.38
C ALA A 68 9.07 3.25 -7.25
N HIS A 69 9.93 3.31 -6.23
CA HIS A 69 9.81 2.50 -5.01
C HIS A 69 8.47 2.73 -4.30
N ASN A 70 8.07 3.99 -4.14
CA ASN A 70 6.79 4.40 -3.59
C ASN A 70 5.58 3.81 -4.36
N VAL A 71 5.64 3.80 -5.69
CA VAL A 71 4.59 3.19 -6.53
C VAL A 71 4.55 1.68 -6.35
N ARG A 72 5.71 1.00 -6.35
CA ARG A 72 5.79 -0.44 -6.07
C ARG A 72 5.21 -0.80 -4.69
N LEU A 73 5.43 0.03 -3.68
CA LEU A 73 4.83 -0.13 -2.35
C LEU A 73 3.30 -0.02 -2.41
N ILE A 74 2.77 0.96 -3.15
CA ILE A 74 1.31 1.11 -3.36
C ILE A 74 0.74 -0.13 -4.06
N MET A 75 1.40 -0.63 -5.11
CA MET A 75 0.97 -1.84 -5.82
C MET A 75 0.89 -3.06 -4.90
N ALA A 76 1.91 -3.29 -4.07
CA ALA A 76 1.92 -4.37 -3.08
C ALA A 76 0.77 -4.24 -2.07
N GLN A 77 0.46 -3.01 -1.66
CA GLN A 77 -0.64 -2.73 -0.74
C GLN A 77 -2.01 -2.99 -1.37
N ILE A 78 -2.19 -2.67 -2.66
CA ILE A 78 -3.43 -2.97 -3.41
C ILE A 78 -3.57 -4.48 -3.63
N GLN A 79 -2.50 -5.19 -4.01
CA GLN A 79 -2.51 -6.66 -4.14
C GLN A 79 -2.97 -7.32 -2.84
N PHE A 80 -2.45 -6.86 -1.70
CA PHE A 80 -2.88 -7.37 -0.39
C PHE A 80 -4.37 -7.13 -0.14
N LEU A 81 -4.89 -5.93 -0.47
CA LEU A 81 -6.30 -5.60 -0.28
C LEU A 81 -7.24 -6.36 -1.22
N GLN A 82 -6.75 -6.72 -2.40
CA GLN A 82 -7.43 -7.60 -3.34
C GLN A 82 -7.33 -9.09 -2.97
N LYS A 83 -6.75 -9.41 -1.81
CA LYS A 83 -6.52 -10.78 -1.30
C LYS A 83 -5.52 -11.60 -2.09
N ASN A 84 -4.68 -10.98 -2.92
CA ASN A 84 -3.56 -11.63 -3.58
C ASN A 84 -2.36 -11.71 -2.62
N ILE A 85 -2.52 -12.47 -1.54
CA ILE A 85 -1.57 -12.46 -0.40
C ILE A 85 -0.17 -12.88 -0.81
N ASP A 86 -0.04 -13.92 -1.62
CA ASP A 86 1.26 -14.43 -2.06
C ASP A 86 2.01 -13.44 -2.97
N GLU A 87 1.27 -12.74 -3.85
CA GLU A 87 1.84 -11.68 -4.71
C GLU A 87 2.30 -10.51 -3.88
N ALA A 88 1.45 -10.02 -2.97
CA ALA A 88 1.79 -8.92 -2.08
C ALA A 88 3.03 -9.25 -1.24
N LEU A 89 3.12 -10.47 -0.70
CA LEU A 89 4.27 -10.90 0.08
C LEU A 89 5.55 -10.91 -0.75
N ARG A 90 5.51 -11.43 -1.99
CA ARG A 90 6.66 -11.39 -2.91
C ARG A 90 7.08 -9.96 -3.21
N SER A 91 6.15 -9.07 -3.52
CA SER A 91 6.42 -7.66 -3.79
C SER A 91 7.11 -6.98 -2.60
N TYR A 92 6.63 -7.19 -1.36
CA TYR A 92 7.30 -6.64 -0.18
C TYR A 92 8.67 -7.26 0.09
N GLN A 93 8.89 -8.53 -0.26
CA GLN A 93 10.21 -9.16 -0.14
C GLN A 93 11.21 -8.61 -1.16
N GLU A 94 10.75 -8.28 -2.37
CA GLU A 94 11.56 -7.62 -3.40
C GLU A 94 11.93 -6.20 -2.97
N LEU A 95 10.95 -5.42 -2.50
CA LEU A 95 11.18 -4.07 -1.96
C LEU A 95 12.20 -4.06 -0.81
N ALA A 96 12.09 -5.02 0.12
CA ALA A 96 13.05 -5.16 1.22
C ALA A 96 14.46 -5.57 0.76
N LYS A 97 14.61 -6.22 -0.41
CA LYS A 97 15.93 -6.53 -1.00
C LYS A 97 16.51 -5.32 -1.73
N GLU A 98 15.67 -4.50 -2.36
CA GLU A 98 16.07 -3.26 -3.03
C GLU A 98 16.57 -2.22 -2.01
N ASP A 99 15.82 -2.01 -0.93
CA ASP A 99 16.21 -1.16 0.19
C ASP A 99 16.13 -1.92 1.52
N LEU A 100 17.30 -2.35 2.02
CA LEU A 100 17.42 -3.04 3.30
C LEU A 100 16.97 -2.18 4.49
N LYS A 101 16.83 -0.86 4.33
CA LYS A 101 16.36 0.07 5.36
C LYS A 101 14.88 0.42 5.21
N ASP A 102 14.18 -0.15 4.23
CA ASP A 102 12.74 0.01 4.09
C ASP A 102 12.00 -0.75 5.20
N PHE A 103 11.81 -0.07 6.32
CA PHE A 103 11.05 -0.58 7.45
C PHE A 103 9.56 -0.78 7.09
N GLN A 104 9.01 -0.11 6.07
CA GLN A 104 7.60 -0.28 5.67
C GLN A 104 7.37 -1.66 5.07
N SER A 105 8.29 -2.13 4.23
CA SER A 105 8.24 -3.51 3.70
C SER A 105 8.29 -4.55 4.81
N TYR A 106 9.16 -4.40 5.80
CA TYR A 106 9.21 -5.32 6.94
C TYR A 106 7.93 -5.29 7.78
N PHE A 107 7.35 -4.12 8.00
CA PHE A 107 6.06 -4.01 8.68
C PHE A 107 4.95 -4.76 7.93
N CYS A 108 4.85 -4.57 6.61
CA CYS A 108 3.83 -5.22 5.79
C CYS A 108 4.01 -6.73 5.71
N GLN A 109 5.25 -7.22 5.58
CA GLN A 109 5.54 -8.65 5.65
C GLN A 109 5.14 -9.24 7.01
N GLY A 110 5.44 -8.55 8.12
CA GLY A 110 5.03 -8.99 9.47
C GLY A 110 3.50 -9.10 9.61
N MET A 111 2.76 -8.14 9.05
CA MET A 111 1.30 -8.18 9.00
C MET A 111 0.77 -9.38 8.20
N ILE A 112 1.37 -9.65 7.04
CA ILE A 112 1.00 -10.81 6.21
C ILE A 112 1.34 -12.13 6.92
N TYR A 113 2.53 -12.27 7.49
CA TYR A 113 2.89 -13.49 8.22
C TYR A 113 2.00 -13.73 9.42
N SER A 114 1.60 -12.66 10.12
CA SER A 114 0.64 -12.75 11.21
C SER A 114 -0.76 -13.17 10.76
N LEU A 115 -1.18 -12.77 9.55
CA LEU A 115 -2.43 -13.25 8.93
C LEU A 115 -2.35 -14.73 8.54
N LEU A 116 -1.16 -15.22 8.18
CA LEU A 116 -0.91 -16.61 7.77
C LEU A 116 -0.54 -17.53 8.96
N ASP A 117 -0.68 -17.08 10.20
CA ASP A 117 -0.26 -17.78 11.43
C ASP A 117 1.22 -18.23 11.46
N ARG A 118 2.07 -17.54 10.69
CA ARG A 118 3.52 -17.77 10.61
C ARG A 118 4.25 -16.98 11.70
N ASN A 119 4.02 -17.43 12.93
CA ASN A 119 4.44 -16.78 14.19
C ASN A 119 5.96 -16.65 14.43
N LYS A 120 6.79 -17.25 13.59
CA LYS A 120 8.25 -17.09 13.66
C LYS A 120 8.67 -15.95 12.73
N GLU A 121 8.21 -16.02 11.49
CA GLU A 121 8.49 -15.04 10.46
C GLU A 121 7.91 -13.68 10.80
N ASP A 122 6.71 -13.60 11.37
CA ASP A 122 6.10 -12.33 11.79
C ASP A 122 6.98 -11.60 12.82
N LYS A 123 7.49 -12.31 13.84
CA LYS A 123 8.37 -11.77 14.89
C LYS A 123 9.70 -11.32 14.31
N GLU A 124 10.27 -12.08 13.38
CA GLU A 124 11.49 -11.70 12.68
C GLU A 124 11.30 -10.39 11.88
N GLN A 125 10.20 -10.26 11.14
CA GLN A 125 9.94 -9.04 10.37
C GLN A 125 9.60 -7.85 11.26
N PHE A 126 8.82 -8.05 12.33
CA PHE A 126 8.56 -6.98 13.29
C PHE A 126 9.83 -6.57 14.02
N ALA A 127 10.74 -7.49 14.37
CA ALA A 127 12.02 -7.13 14.98
C ALA A 127 12.83 -6.20 14.06
N LYS A 128 12.94 -6.55 12.77
CA LYS A 128 13.60 -5.68 11.77
C LYS A 128 12.91 -4.33 11.61
N TYR A 129 11.58 -4.31 11.57
CA TYR A 129 10.82 -3.07 11.54
C TYR A 129 11.15 -2.17 12.75
N HIS A 130 11.19 -2.71 13.97
CA HIS A 130 11.51 -1.94 15.17
C HIS A 130 12.98 -1.46 15.21
N GLU A 131 13.90 -2.25 14.66
CA GLU A 131 15.32 -1.88 14.56
C GLU A 131 15.53 -0.71 13.60
N LEU A 132 14.86 -0.72 12.45
CA LEU A 132 15.05 0.24 11.37
C LEU A 132 14.15 1.49 11.49
N SER A 133 13.01 1.36 12.18
CA SER A 133 12.06 2.44 12.36
C SER A 133 12.63 3.56 13.24
N PRO A 134 12.56 4.84 12.83
CA PRO A 134 12.95 5.95 13.69
C PRO A 134 12.13 5.95 14.99
N LYS A 135 12.76 6.24 16.14
CA LYS A 135 12.10 6.20 17.48
C LYS A 135 10.80 7.02 17.64
N LYS A 136 10.53 7.98 16.74
CA LYS A 136 9.29 8.79 16.71
C LYS A 136 8.41 8.50 15.48
N PHE A 137 8.71 7.45 14.72
CA PHE A 137 7.98 7.13 13.51
C PHE A 137 6.67 6.45 13.86
N LYS A 138 5.57 7.12 13.55
CA LYS A 138 4.25 6.50 13.53
C LYS A 138 4.06 5.97 12.12
N VAL A 139 3.89 4.65 11.97
CA VAL A 139 3.45 4.09 10.68
C VAL A 139 2.21 4.84 10.28
N GLU A 140 2.26 5.45 9.11
CA GLU A 140 1.18 6.33 8.67
C GLU A 140 -0.12 5.54 8.63
N GLY A 141 -1.20 6.17 9.12
CA GLY A 141 -2.47 5.47 9.31
C GLY A 141 -3.02 4.84 8.04
N PHE A 142 -2.59 5.31 6.87
CA PHE A 142 -3.00 4.77 5.58
C PHE A 142 -2.36 3.40 5.26
N LEU A 143 -1.20 3.05 5.87
CA LEU A 143 -0.65 1.69 5.82
C LEU A 143 -1.32 0.81 6.87
N GLN A 144 -1.43 1.31 8.10
CA GLN A 144 -1.97 0.55 9.24
C GLN A 144 -3.45 0.18 9.05
N THR A 145 -4.29 1.13 8.63
CA THR A 145 -5.75 0.97 8.66
C THR A 145 -6.23 -0.10 7.67
N PRO A 146 -5.80 -0.11 6.40
CA PRO A 146 -6.22 -1.15 5.46
C PRO A 146 -5.67 -2.53 5.83
N LEU A 147 -4.42 -2.61 6.33
CA LEU A 147 -3.80 -3.86 6.78
C LEU A 147 -4.51 -4.46 7.99
N LEU A 148 -4.77 -3.65 9.02
CA LEU A 148 -5.50 -4.07 10.22
C LEU A 148 -6.94 -4.45 9.89
N ARG A 149 -7.59 -3.70 8.99
CA ARG A 149 -8.94 -4.00 8.51
C ARG A 149 -9.01 -5.39 7.89
N MET A 150 -8.14 -5.68 6.94
CA MET A 150 -8.11 -7.01 6.31
C MET A 150 -7.79 -8.11 7.32
N LYS A 151 -6.88 -7.88 8.28
CA LYS A 151 -6.59 -8.85 9.34
C LYS A 151 -7.82 -9.14 10.22
N LEU A 152 -8.59 -8.12 10.59
CA LEU A 152 -9.79 -8.26 11.42
C LEU A 152 -10.99 -8.88 10.67
N PHE A 153 -11.10 -8.66 9.36
CA PHE A 153 -12.15 -9.28 8.53
C PHE A 153 -11.72 -10.63 7.95
N GLY A 154 -10.41 -10.90 7.95
CA GLY A 154 -9.80 -12.19 7.66
C GLY A 154 -9.71 -13.08 8.88
N THR A 155 -10.42 -12.83 9.98
CA THR A 155 -10.61 -13.81 11.07
C THR A 155 -11.95 -14.55 10.98
N ASP A 156 -12.74 -14.30 9.94
CA ASP A 156 -14.03 -14.98 9.68
C ASP A 156 -13.93 -16.12 8.64
N TRP A 157 -12.73 -16.65 8.33
CA TRP A 157 -12.58 -17.76 7.36
C TRP A 157 -12.72 -19.17 7.97
N GLU A 158 -13.51 -19.33 9.03
CA GLU A 158 -14.02 -20.65 9.40
C GLU A 158 -15.54 -20.70 9.25
N ASN A 159 -15.98 -21.28 8.13
CA ASN A 159 -17.12 -22.21 8.04
C ASN A 159 -16.98 -23.09 6.80
#